data_AF-A0A842XUJ1-F1
#
_entry.id   AF-A0A842XUJ1-F1
#
_cell.length_a   1.000
_cell.length_b   1.000
_cell.length_c   1.000
_cell.angle_alpha   90.00
_cell.angle_beta   90.00
_cell.angle_gamma   90.00
#
_symmetry.space_group_name_H-M   'P 1'
#
loop_
_entity.id
_entity.type
_entity.pdbx_description
1 polymer ?
#
loop_
_entity_poly.entity_id
_entity_poly.type
_entity_poly.pdbx_seq_one_letter_code
_entity_poly.pdbx_strand_id
1 'polypeptide(L)'
;MSVQGWMNVREGALNVLLAELLAERGLKALGEVILKKGYPDVLLDLNGVRIVIEAKKTGRREELRRNCEGRLDNGMCDICVMVEYAALNVTSISPTVSDLKDALLKGKYNVGFMTYLDRIGLEKWLTGFKPRVKSDFYVNIDFQEFVTYFMSVYEYTVEEDIVTPVVERFKRVLNDFSRAVLSYGLDVNKLKEVLELKGESEEKT
;
A
#
# COMPACT_ATOMS: atom_id res chain seq x y z
N MET A 1 -26.13 -28.55 -2.96
CA MET A 1 -25.15 -28.26 -1.90
C MET A 1 -23.81 -27.99 -2.56
N SER A 2 -23.35 -26.74 -2.57
CA SER A 2 -22.01 -26.43 -3.09
C SER A 2 -20.98 -26.96 -2.09
N VAL A 3 -20.20 -27.95 -2.51
CA VAL A 3 -19.06 -28.43 -1.74
C VAL A 3 -18.05 -27.28 -1.76
N GLN A 4 -17.73 -26.70 -0.60
CA GLN A 4 -16.75 -25.62 -0.47
C GLN A 4 -15.32 -26.18 -0.57
N GLY A 5 -14.99 -26.86 -1.67
CA GLY A 5 -13.69 -27.52 -1.88
C GLY A 5 -12.49 -26.57 -1.70
N TRP A 6 -12.70 -25.27 -1.94
CA TRP A 6 -11.68 -24.24 -1.74
C TRP A 6 -11.33 -23.97 -0.28
N MET A 7 -12.20 -24.30 0.69
CA MET A 7 -11.88 -24.14 2.12
C MET A 7 -10.74 -25.04 2.57
N ASN A 8 -10.50 -26.16 1.87
CA ASN A 8 -9.39 -27.08 2.17
C ASN A 8 -8.08 -26.66 1.47
N VAL A 9 -8.12 -25.67 0.58
CA VAL A 9 -6.92 -25.15 -0.09
C VAL A 9 -6.16 -24.22 0.86
N ARG A 10 -4.82 -24.34 0.87
CA ARG A 10 -3.94 -23.46 1.65
C ARG A 10 -4.03 -22.04 1.12
N GLU A 11 -4.20 -21.06 2.01
CA GLU A 11 -4.33 -19.64 1.64
C GLU A 11 -3.13 -19.16 0.83
N GLY A 12 -1.90 -19.45 1.27
CA GLY A 12 -0.69 -19.05 0.52
C GLY A 12 -0.66 -19.54 -0.94
N ALA A 13 -1.25 -20.70 -1.25
CA ALA A 13 -1.35 -21.16 -2.63
C ALA A 13 -2.34 -20.31 -3.45
N LEU A 14 -3.48 -19.92 -2.86
CA LEU A 14 -4.43 -19.00 -3.49
C LEU A 14 -3.82 -17.62 -3.67
N ASN A 15 -3.04 -17.13 -2.69
CA ASN A 15 -2.39 -15.82 -2.73
C ASN A 15 -1.41 -15.75 -3.92
N VAL A 16 -0.54 -16.76 -4.05
CA VAL A 16 0.41 -16.85 -5.17
C VAL A 16 -0.31 -16.92 -6.51
N LEU A 17 -1.36 -17.74 -6.65
CA LEU A 17 -2.10 -17.85 -7.92
C LEU A 17 -2.86 -16.57 -8.26
N LEU A 18 -3.45 -15.90 -7.27
CA LEU A 18 -4.10 -14.60 -7.46
C LEU A 18 -3.08 -13.56 -7.97
N ALA A 19 -1.89 -13.53 -7.38
CA ALA A 19 -0.82 -12.63 -7.79
C ALA A 19 -0.34 -12.91 -9.22
N GLU A 20 -0.18 -14.18 -9.59
CA GLU A 20 0.12 -14.58 -10.97
C GLU A 20 -0.96 -14.09 -11.94
N LEU A 21 -2.25 -14.25 -11.59
CA LEU A 21 -3.35 -13.78 -12.43
C LEU A 21 -3.38 -12.26 -12.57
N LEU A 22 -3.16 -11.53 -11.47
CA LEU A 22 -3.06 -10.06 -11.49
C LEU A 22 -1.87 -9.60 -12.33
N ALA A 23 -0.71 -10.24 -12.19
CA ALA A 23 0.47 -9.95 -13.00
C ALA A 23 0.21 -10.22 -14.50
N GLU A 24 -0.34 -11.38 -14.84
CA GLU A 24 -0.54 -11.81 -16.23
C GLU A 24 -1.65 -11.05 -16.96
N ARG A 25 -2.76 -10.78 -16.27
CA ARG A 25 -4.00 -10.28 -16.89
C ARG A 25 -4.41 -8.89 -16.46
N GLY A 26 -3.94 -8.42 -15.29
CA GLY A 26 -4.27 -7.10 -14.76
C GLY A 26 -3.20 -6.06 -15.05
N LEU A 27 -1.95 -6.36 -14.71
CA LEU A 27 -0.88 -5.38 -14.59
C LEU A 27 0.13 -5.40 -15.74
N LYS A 28 0.18 -6.48 -16.53
CA LYS A 28 1.14 -6.62 -17.65
C LYS A 28 1.07 -5.46 -18.66
N ALA A 29 -0.09 -4.82 -18.79
CA ALA A 29 -0.27 -3.68 -19.67
C ALA A 29 0.48 -2.41 -19.20
N LEU A 30 0.84 -2.33 -17.91
CA LEU A 30 1.52 -1.16 -17.33
C LEU A 30 3.04 -1.23 -17.41
N GLY A 31 3.63 -2.40 -17.61
CA GLY A 31 5.07 -2.57 -17.65
C GLY A 31 5.55 -3.93 -17.20
N GLU A 32 6.82 -3.99 -16.83
CA GLU A 32 7.43 -5.20 -16.30
C GLU A 32 6.91 -5.47 -14.89
N VAL A 33 6.36 -6.67 -14.68
CA VAL A 33 5.91 -7.13 -13.38
C VAL A 33 6.86 -8.23 -12.91
N ILE A 34 7.56 -7.98 -11.80
CA ILE A 34 8.42 -8.99 -11.15
C ILE A 34 7.67 -9.55 -9.94
N LEU A 35 7.33 -10.84 -10.00
CA LEU A 35 6.73 -11.56 -8.88
C LEU A 35 7.84 -12.21 -8.02
N LYS A 36 7.96 -11.77 -6.77
CA LYS A 36 8.85 -12.39 -5.78
C LYS A 36 8.02 -13.25 -4.82
N LYS A 37 8.33 -14.55 -4.78
CA LYS A 37 7.74 -15.52 -3.84
C LYS A 37 8.62 -15.55 -2.57
N GLY A 38 8.05 -15.41 -1.38
CA GLY A 38 8.82 -15.30 -0.14
C GLY A 38 7.99 -14.78 1.02
N TYR A 39 8.61 -14.04 1.95
CA TYR A 39 7.90 -13.27 2.97
C TYR A 39 7.96 -11.78 2.60
N PRO A 40 6.83 -11.06 2.43
CA PRO A 40 5.43 -11.55 2.45
C PRO A 40 5.14 -12.56 1.33
N ASP A 41 4.07 -13.34 1.49
CA ASP A 41 3.69 -14.45 0.59
C ASP A 41 3.71 -14.05 -0.89
N VAL A 42 3.37 -12.79 -1.17
CA VAL A 42 3.41 -12.18 -2.50
C VAL A 42 3.96 -10.76 -2.41
N LEU A 43 4.99 -10.50 -3.23
CA LEU A 43 5.45 -9.16 -3.57
C LEU A 43 5.49 -9.01 -5.10
N LEU A 44 4.78 -8.01 -5.61
CA LEU A 44 4.83 -7.57 -7.00
C LEU A 44 5.66 -6.29 -7.07
N ASP A 45 6.58 -6.23 -8.01
CA ASP A 45 7.31 -5.01 -8.35
C ASP A 45 6.87 -4.58 -9.76
N LEU A 46 6.26 -3.41 -9.86
CA LEU A 46 5.74 -2.87 -11.11
C LEU A 46 6.33 -1.49 -11.36
N ASN A 47 7.27 -1.42 -12.30
CA ASN A 47 8.04 -0.21 -12.61
C ASN A 47 8.68 0.44 -11.36
N GLY A 48 9.16 -0.38 -10.42
CA GLY A 48 9.77 0.10 -9.17
C GLY A 48 8.80 0.37 -8.04
N VAL A 49 7.48 0.30 -8.28
CA VAL A 49 6.46 0.38 -7.24
C VAL A 49 6.28 -1.02 -6.64
N ARG A 50 6.54 -1.13 -5.34
CA ARG A 50 6.44 -2.39 -4.60
C ARG A 50 5.02 -2.55 -4.07
N ILE A 51 4.35 -3.62 -4.49
CA ILE A 51 3.00 -3.95 -4.08
C ILE A 51 2.98 -5.29 -3.34
N VAL A 52 2.40 -5.30 -2.13
CA VAL A 52 2.17 -6.52 -1.37
C VAL A 52 0.69 -6.88 -1.42
N ILE A 53 0.40 -8.17 -1.61
CA ILE A 53 -0.96 -8.70 -1.56
C ILE A 53 -1.10 -9.56 -0.30
N GLU A 54 -1.88 -9.08 0.65
CA GLU A 54 -2.29 -9.83 1.83
C GLU A 54 -3.71 -10.35 1.60
N ALA A 55 -3.86 -11.67 1.50
CA ALA A 55 -5.15 -12.28 1.21
C ALA A 55 -5.50 -13.37 2.23
N LYS A 56 -6.77 -13.38 2.65
CA LYS A 56 -7.31 -14.31 3.66
C LYS A 56 -8.71 -14.79 3.29
N LYS A 57 -9.10 -15.92 3.87
CA LYS A 57 -10.50 -16.37 3.91
C LYS A 57 -11.37 -15.39 4.68
N THR A 58 -12.69 -15.56 4.55
CA THR A 58 -13.68 -14.64 5.11
C THR A 58 -13.58 -14.46 6.63
N GLY A 59 -13.89 -13.26 7.12
CA GLY A 59 -13.99 -12.92 8.54
C GLY A 59 -12.70 -12.40 9.19
N ARG A 60 -11.63 -12.17 8.43
CA ARG A 60 -10.30 -11.77 8.95
C ARG A 60 -9.82 -10.39 8.50
N ARG A 61 -10.75 -9.47 8.22
CA ARG A 61 -10.41 -8.12 7.71
C ARG A 61 -9.51 -7.32 8.65
N GLU A 62 -9.72 -7.39 9.97
CA GLU A 62 -8.87 -6.65 10.91
C GLU A 62 -7.44 -7.22 10.99
N GLU A 63 -7.28 -8.52 10.73
CA GLU A 63 -5.95 -9.12 10.59
C GLU A 63 -5.27 -8.66 9.29
N LEU A 64 -6.01 -8.64 8.16
CA LEU A 64 -5.52 -8.08 6.91
C LEU A 64 -5.06 -6.63 7.07
N ARG A 65 -5.86 -5.81 7.78
CA ARG A 65 -5.55 -4.40 8.05
C ARG A 65 -4.25 -4.25 8.82
N ARG A 66 -4.13 -4.93 9.97
CA ARG A 66 -2.91 -4.89 10.80
C ARG A 66 -1.68 -5.40 10.07
N ASN A 67 -1.83 -6.47 9.26
CA ASN A 67 -0.73 -6.96 8.44
C ASN A 67 -0.27 -5.90 7.44
N CYS A 68 -1.20 -5.30 6.70
CA CYS A 68 -0.88 -4.27 5.72
C CYS A 68 -0.27 -3.01 6.34
N GLU A 69 -0.78 -2.55 7.48
CA GLU A 69 -0.15 -1.46 8.26
C GLU A 69 1.30 -1.80 8.57
N GLY A 70 1.55 -3.00 9.10
CA GLY A 70 2.89 -3.48 9.39
C GLY A 70 3.79 -3.57 8.15
N ARG A 71 3.27 -3.92 6.97
CA ARG A 71 4.06 -3.94 5.73
C ARG A 71 4.53 -2.55 5.32
N LEU A 72 3.63 -1.58 5.37
CA LEU A 72 3.93 -0.18 5.03
C LEU A 72 4.86 0.46 6.06
N ASP A 73 4.61 0.23 7.35
CA ASP A 73 5.42 0.81 8.45
C ASP A 73 6.87 0.32 8.43
N ASN A 74 7.08 -0.93 8.01
CA ASN A 74 8.41 -1.51 7.86
C ASN A 74 9.04 -1.22 6.47
N GLY A 75 8.40 -0.39 5.64
CA GLY A 75 8.90 0.01 4.32
C GLY A 75 9.00 -1.15 3.33
N MET A 76 8.22 -2.21 3.49
CA MET A 76 8.26 -3.40 2.62
C MET A 76 7.63 -3.15 1.25
N CYS A 77 6.69 -2.21 1.17
CA CYS A 77 5.92 -1.88 -0.02
C CYS A 77 5.45 -0.44 0.00
N ASP A 78 5.01 0.04 -1.16
CA ASP A 78 4.43 1.35 -1.38
C ASP A 78 2.89 1.26 -1.43
N ILE A 79 2.37 0.11 -1.89
CA ILE A 79 0.95 -0.25 -1.91
C ILE A 79 0.77 -1.61 -1.22
N CYS A 80 -0.18 -1.71 -0.28
CA CYS A 80 -0.64 -2.97 0.28
C CYS A 80 -2.10 -3.22 -0.10
N VAL A 81 -2.36 -4.38 -0.66
CA VAL A 81 -3.68 -4.82 -1.12
C VAL A 81 -4.22 -5.86 -0.13
N MET A 82 -5.36 -5.55 0.48
CA MET A 82 -6.07 -6.45 1.39
C MET A 82 -7.16 -7.18 0.60
N VAL A 83 -7.12 -8.50 0.57
CA VAL A 83 -8.09 -9.31 -0.18
C VAL A 83 -8.76 -10.33 0.72
N GLU A 84 -10.08 -10.26 0.81
CA GLU A 84 -10.90 -11.31 1.39
C GLU A 84 -11.55 -12.11 0.26
N TYR A 85 -11.31 -13.42 0.23
CA TYR A 85 -11.97 -14.33 -0.71
C TYR A 85 -13.45 -14.50 -0.34
N ALA A 86 -14.33 -13.65 -0.87
CA ALA A 86 -15.74 -13.59 -0.50
C ALA A 86 -16.53 -14.80 -1.02
N ALA A 87 -16.30 -15.19 -2.28
CA ALA A 87 -16.86 -16.41 -2.84
C ALA A 87 -15.97 -16.97 -3.95
N LEU A 88 -15.48 -18.20 -3.77
CA LEU A 88 -14.80 -18.96 -4.81
C LEU A 88 -15.60 -20.23 -5.11
N ASN A 89 -15.86 -20.47 -6.40
CA ASN A 89 -16.58 -21.67 -6.82
C ASN A 89 -15.57 -22.74 -7.26
N VAL A 90 -15.27 -23.67 -6.36
CA VAL A 90 -14.41 -24.84 -6.65
C VAL A 90 -15.26 -26.09 -6.53
N THR A 91 -15.54 -26.72 -7.67
CA THR A 91 -16.47 -27.84 -7.79
C THR A 91 -15.84 -29.19 -7.41
N SER A 92 -14.51 -29.30 -7.49
CA SER A 92 -13.76 -30.52 -7.17
C SER A 92 -13.33 -30.56 -5.70
N ILE A 93 -13.38 -31.77 -5.10
CA ILE A 93 -12.85 -32.05 -3.76
C ILE A 93 -11.31 -32.00 -3.76
N SER A 94 -10.69 -32.35 -4.90
CA SER A 94 -9.25 -32.29 -5.14
C SER A 94 -8.99 -31.38 -6.35
N PRO A 95 -9.01 -30.04 -6.17
CA PRO A 95 -8.89 -29.11 -7.28
C PRO A 95 -7.47 -29.06 -7.84
N THR A 96 -7.37 -29.01 -9.17
CA THR A 96 -6.12 -28.76 -9.87
C THR A 96 -5.78 -27.26 -9.86
N VAL A 97 -4.54 -26.92 -10.22
CA VAL A 97 -4.13 -25.50 -10.37
C VAL A 97 -5.01 -24.77 -11.38
N SER A 98 -5.41 -25.44 -12.46
CA SER A 98 -6.32 -24.87 -13.48
C SER A 98 -7.69 -24.56 -12.89
N ASP A 99 -8.25 -25.47 -12.09
CA ASP A 99 -9.54 -25.27 -11.42
C ASP A 99 -9.48 -24.07 -10.46
N LEU A 100 -8.37 -23.92 -9.73
CA LEU A 100 -8.17 -22.79 -8.83
C LEU A 100 -8.02 -21.46 -9.59
N LYS A 101 -7.28 -21.44 -10.70
CA LYS A 101 -7.16 -20.23 -11.53
C LYS A 101 -8.52 -19.81 -12.11
N ASP A 102 -9.33 -20.75 -12.59
CA ASP A 102 -10.68 -20.46 -13.08
C ASP A 102 -11.61 -19.96 -11.96
N ALA A 103 -11.54 -20.59 -10.77
CA ALA A 103 -12.31 -20.17 -9.61
C ALA A 103 -11.93 -18.76 -9.13
N LEU A 104 -10.65 -18.38 -9.18
CA LEU A 104 -10.19 -17.03 -8.87
C LEU A 104 -10.69 -16.02 -9.92
N LEU A 105 -10.61 -16.33 -11.21
CA LEU A 105 -11.09 -15.43 -12.26
C LEU A 105 -12.59 -15.15 -12.19
N LYS A 106 -13.38 -16.15 -11.78
CA LYS A 106 -14.85 -16.05 -11.62
C LYS A 106 -15.28 -15.73 -10.18
N GLY A 107 -14.31 -15.51 -9.29
CA GLY A 107 -14.52 -15.32 -7.88
C GLY A 107 -15.12 -13.96 -7.54
N LYS A 108 -15.60 -13.85 -6.31
CA LYS A 108 -15.97 -12.58 -5.68
C LYS A 108 -15.04 -12.28 -4.53
N TYR A 109 -14.72 -11.00 -4.37
CA TYR A 109 -13.73 -10.50 -3.46
C TYR A 109 -14.27 -9.35 -2.64
N ASN A 110 -13.76 -9.19 -1.42
CA ASN A 110 -13.78 -7.89 -0.76
C ASN A 110 -12.35 -7.36 -0.74
N VAL A 111 -12.12 -6.21 -1.34
CA VAL A 111 -10.77 -5.68 -1.55
C VAL A 111 -10.61 -4.31 -0.92
N GLY A 112 -9.58 -4.14 -0.11
CA GLY A 112 -9.15 -2.85 0.41
C GLY A 112 -7.75 -2.53 -0.11
N PHE A 113 -7.43 -1.24 -0.18
CA PHE A 113 -6.11 -0.77 -0.60
C PHE A 113 -5.58 0.19 0.46
N MET A 114 -4.30 0.10 0.76
CA MET A 114 -3.62 1.02 1.65
C MET A 114 -2.28 1.38 1.03
N THR A 115 -2.03 2.67 0.85
CA THR A 115 -0.75 3.16 0.35
C THR A 115 0.04 3.83 1.46
N TYR A 116 1.31 4.09 1.22
CA TYR A 116 2.13 4.87 2.14
C TYR A 116 1.55 6.28 2.38
N LEU A 117 0.83 6.85 1.39
CA LEU A 117 0.13 8.14 1.51
C LEU A 117 -1.00 8.08 2.54
N ASP A 118 -1.82 7.03 2.47
CA ASP A 118 -2.90 6.78 3.42
C ASP A 118 -2.33 6.56 4.82
N ARG A 119 -1.29 5.72 4.92
CA ARG A 119 -0.74 5.26 6.20
C ARG A 119 -0.10 6.38 7.00
N ILE A 120 0.60 7.30 6.34
CA ILE A 120 1.26 8.48 6.94
C ILE A 120 0.28 9.66 7.06
N GLY A 121 -0.78 9.67 6.26
CA GLY A 121 -1.74 10.77 6.20
C GLY A 121 -1.18 12.00 5.48
N LEU A 122 -0.43 11.77 4.39
CA LEU A 122 0.14 12.84 3.55
C LEU A 122 -0.89 13.50 2.64
N GLU A 123 -2.01 12.82 2.38
CA GLU A 123 -3.12 13.31 1.53
C GLU A 123 -3.63 14.69 1.94
N LYS A 124 -3.62 15.00 3.25
CA LYS A 124 -4.04 16.30 3.78
C LYS A 124 -3.18 17.47 3.30
N TRP A 125 -2.02 17.18 2.69
CA TRP A 125 -1.09 18.15 2.14
C TRP A 125 -1.09 18.18 0.61
N LEU A 126 -1.80 17.26 -0.04
CA LEU A 126 -1.94 17.22 -1.49
C LEU A 126 -3.08 18.17 -1.92
N THR A 127 -2.75 19.20 -2.68
CA THR A 127 -3.72 20.18 -3.18
C THR A 127 -4.57 19.58 -4.29
N GLY A 128 -5.90 19.58 -4.11
CA GLY A 128 -6.82 19.03 -5.13
C GLY A 128 -7.03 17.51 -5.03
N PHE A 129 -6.36 16.85 -4.08
CA PHE A 129 -6.55 15.43 -3.83
C PHE A 129 -7.99 15.16 -3.36
N LYS A 130 -8.74 14.47 -4.20
CA LYS A 130 -10.06 13.93 -3.86
C LYS A 130 -9.90 12.42 -3.78
N PRO A 131 -9.82 11.83 -2.58
CA PRO A 131 -9.85 10.38 -2.49
C PRO A 131 -11.13 9.90 -3.16
N ARG A 132 -11.00 9.07 -4.20
CA ARG A 132 -12.14 8.38 -4.81
C ARG A 132 -12.65 7.39 -3.77
N VAL A 133 -13.55 7.84 -2.90
CA VAL A 133 -14.27 7.08 -1.88
C VAL A 133 -13.35 6.14 -1.08
N LYS A 134 -12.88 6.58 0.09
CA LYS A 134 -12.28 5.70 1.11
C LYS A 134 -13.35 4.77 1.69
N SER A 135 -13.74 3.76 0.94
CA SER A 135 -14.32 2.56 1.53
C SER A 135 -13.15 1.70 2.02
N ASP A 136 -13.18 1.28 3.29
CA ASP A 136 -12.17 0.36 3.83
C ASP A 136 -12.03 -0.90 2.96
N PHE A 137 -13.16 -1.34 2.38
CA PHE A 137 -13.23 -2.43 1.41
C PHE A 137 -14.28 -2.14 0.33
N TYR A 138 -13.93 -2.36 -0.93
CA TYR A 138 -14.88 -2.64 -2.00
C TYR A 138 -15.42 -4.05 -1.80
N VAL A 139 -16.75 -4.22 -1.73
CA VAL A 139 -17.38 -5.47 -1.28
C VAL A 139 -18.02 -6.22 -2.44
N ASN A 140 -17.84 -7.54 -2.48
CA ASN A 140 -18.44 -8.47 -3.43
C ASN A 140 -18.16 -8.12 -4.91
N ILE A 141 -16.94 -7.69 -5.18
CA ILE A 141 -16.48 -7.29 -6.51
C ILE A 141 -15.94 -8.51 -7.27
N ASP A 142 -16.06 -8.52 -8.59
CA ASP A 142 -15.38 -9.53 -9.42
C ASP A 142 -13.91 -9.18 -9.71
N PHE A 143 -13.23 -10.09 -10.43
CA PHE A 143 -11.83 -9.93 -10.77
C PHE A 143 -11.55 -8.72 -11.67
N GLN A 144 -12.46 -8.37 -12.59
CA GLN A 144 -12.28 -7.23 -13.49
C GLN A 144 -12.42 -5.91 -12.72
N GLU A 145 -13.41 -5.83 -11.83
CA GLU A 145 -13.58 -4.69 -10.91
C GLU A 145 -12.36 -4.56 -9.98
N PHE A 146 -11.84 -5.69 -9.45
CA PHE A 146 -10.62 -5.68 -8.64
C PHE A 146 -9.44 -5.09 -9.42
N VAL A 147 -9.15 -5.59 -10.63
CA VAL A 147 -8.10 -5.02 -11.48
C VAL A 147 -8.33 -3.53 -11.69
N THR A 148 -9.55 -3.11 -12.02
CA THR A 148 -9.89 -1.69 -12.26
C THR A 148 -9.57 -0.80 -11.06
N TYR A 149 -9.97 -1.22 -9.85
CA TYR A 149 -9.68 -0.45 -8.64
C TYR A 149 -8.20 -0.45 -8.29
N PHE A 150 -7.53 -1.58 -8.48
CA PHE A 150 -6.10 -1.67 -8.24
C PHE A 150 -5.32 -0.75 -9.19
N MET A 151 -5.70 -0.71 -10.46
CA MET A 151 -5.12 0.20 -11.47
C MET A 151 -5.31 1.66 -11.08
N SER A 152 -6.54 2.04 -10.66
CA SER A 152 -6.79 3.41 -10.19
C SER A 152 -5.95 3.76 -8.97
N VAL A 153 -5.64 2.79 -8.10
CA VAL A 153 -4.79 2.99 -6.92
C VAL A 153 -3.33 3.17 -7.30
N TYR A 154 -2.84 2.33 -8.22
CA TYR A 154 -1.49 2.42 -8.75
C TYR A 154 -1.24 3.78 -9.42
N GLU A 155 -2.15 4.21 -10.31
CA GLU A 155 -2.03 5.47 -11.04
C GLU A 155 -1.85 6.66 -10.10
N TYR A 156 -2.72 6.82 -9.09
CA TYR A 156 -2.55 7.95 -8.17
C TYR A 156 -1.29 7.84 -7.31
N THR A 157 -0.86 6.62 -6.96
CA THR A 157 0.36 6.42 -6.15
C THR A 157 1.60 6.89 -6.91
N VAL A 158 1.58 6.78 -8.24
CA VAL A 158 2.69 7.16 -9.13
C VAL A 158 2.59 8.61 -9.61
N GLU A 159 1.39 9.10 -9.90
CA GLU A 159 1.17 10.43 -10.49
C GLU A 159 1.33 11.58 -9.48
N GLU A 160 1.03 11.35 -8.21
CA GLU A 160 0.97 12.41 -7.21
C GLU A 160 2.36 12.88 -6.75
N ASP A 161 2.72 14.13 -7.03
CA ASP A 161 3.91 14.77 -6.47
C ASP A 161 3.69 15.11 -4.99
N ILE A 162 4.25 14.26 -4.15
CA ILE A 162 4.19 14.41 -2.70
C ILE A 162 5.37 15.18 -2.12
N VAL A 163 6.48 15.29 -2.86
CA VAL A 163 7.73 15.84 -2.36
C VAL A 163 7.62 17.36 -2.32
N THR A 164 7.13 17.96 -3.39
CA THR A 164 7.01 19.42 -3.48
C THR A 164 6.12 19.98 -2.36
N PRO A 165 4.89 19.48 -2.12
CA PRO A 165 4.04 19.98 -1.03
C PRO A 165 4.67 19.82 0.35
N VAL A 166 5.35 18.70 0.59
CA VAL A 166 6.05 18.44 1.86
C VAL A 166 7.22 19.40 2.05
N VAL A 167 8.07 19.61 1.03
CA VAL A 167 9.20 20.54 1.07
C VAL A 167 8.73 21.98 1.30
N GLU A 168 7.66 22.40 0.62
CA GLU A 168 7.06 23.71 0.86
C GLU A 168 6.56 23.87 2.30
N ARG A 169 6.00 22.82 2.89
CA ARG A 169 5.55 22.83 4.29
C ARG A 169 6.74 22.95 5.24
N PHE A 170 7.82 22.20 5.02
CA PHE A 170 9.05 22.32 5.79
C PHE A 170 9.59 23.75 5.73
N LYS A 171 9.68 24.35 4.54
CA LYS A 171 10.11 25.75 4.36
C LYS A 171 9.23 26.72 5.14
N ARG A 172 7.90 26.56 5.07
CA ARG A 172 6.94 27.40 5.83
C ARG A 172 7.16 27.29 7.34
N VAL A 173 7.21 26.08 7.89
CA VAL A 173 7.40 25.85 9.33
C VAL A 173 8.75 26.40 9.81
N LEU A 174 9.82 26.20 9.04
CA LEU A 174 11.15 26.73 9.37
C LEU A 174 11.20 28.26 9.34
N ASN A 175 10.53 28.88 8.37
CA ASN A 175 10.42 30.33 8.29
C ASN A 175 9.59 30.90 9.44
N ASP A 176 8.47 30.27 9.80
CA ASP A 176 7.62 30.68 10.91
C ASP A 176 8.36 30.56 12.25
N PHE A 177 9.10 29.46 12.45
CA PHE A 177 9.98 29.29 13.61
C PHE A 177 11.05 30.37 13.66
N SER A 178 11.74 30.62 12.55
CA SER A 178 12.80 31.65 12.48
C SER A 178 12.26 33.05 12.80
N ARG A 179 11.09 33.40 12.27
CA ARG A 179 10.41 34.66 12.58
C ARG A 179 10.02 34.77 14.05
N ALA A 180 9.50 33.68 14.64
CA ALA A 180 9.17 33.65 16.05
C ALA A 180 10.42 33.91 16.90
N VAL A 181 11.52 33.19 16.66
CA VAL A 181 12.79 33.36 17.38
C VAL A 181 13.26 34.82 17.36
N LEU A 182 13.25 35.45 16.17
CA LEU A 182 13.65 36.86 16.01
C LEU A 182 12.69 37.83 16.73
N SER A 183 11.39 37.56 16.70
CA SER A 183 10.38 38.45 17.28
C SER A 183 10.33 38.43 18.82
N TYR A 184 10.68 37.30 19.45
CA TYR A 184 10.62 37.14 20.91
C TYR A 184 11.91 37.57 21.63
N GLY A 185 12.92 38.06 20.90
CA GLY A 185 14.19 38.49 21.52
C GLY A 185 14.91 37.35 22.25
N LEU A 186 14.77 36.12 21.73
CA LEU A 186 15.37 34.93 22.34
C LEU A 186 16.90 35.03 22.32
N ASP A 187 17.52 34.63 23.44
CA ASP A 187 18.97 34.50 23.53
C ASP A 187 19.44 33.39 22.57
N VAL A 188 19.99 33.81 21.44
CA VAL A 188 20.47 32.94 20.37
C VAL A 188 21.57 31.98 20.85
N ASN A 189 22.37 32.37 21.85
CA ASN A 189 23.43 31.51 22.38
C ASN A 189 22.82 30.34 23.16
N LYS A 190 21.82 30.63 23.99
CA LYS A 190 21.09 29.59 24.73
C LYS A 190 20.30 28.66 23.79
N LEU A 191 19.75 29.20 22.70
CA LEU A 191 19.08 28.38 21.67
C LEU A 191 20.06 27.47 20.93
N LYS A 192 21.25 27.97 20.57
CA LYS A 192 22.32 27.16 19.96
C LYS A 192 22.77 26.04 20.88
N GLU A 193 22.90 26.31 22.17
CA GLU A 193 23.25 25.31 23.19
C GLU A 193 22.19 24.21 23.29
N VAL A 194 20.91 24.57 23.39
CA VAL A 194 19.79 23.60 23.49
C VAL A 194 19.61 22.78 22.22
N LEU A 195 19.90 23.35 21.05
CA LEU A 195 19.81 22.65 19.76
C LEU A 195 21.10 21.88 19.40
N GLU A 196 22.10 21.87 20.29
CA GLU A 196 23.42 21.25 20.06
C GLU A 196 24.10 21.72 18.77
N LEU A 197 23.79 22.93 18.31
CA LEU A 197 24.41 23.52 17.13
C LEU A 197 25.81 24.02 17.53
N LYS A 198 26.79 23.12 17.47
CA LYS A 198 28.20 23.49 17.64
C LYS A 198 28.58 24.50 16.56
N GLY A 199 28.99 25.69 16.98
CA GLY A 199 29.60 26.66 16.08
C GLY A 199 30.83 26.05 15.43
N GLU A 200 31.05 26.34 14.14
CA GLU A 200 32.28 26.00 13.44
C GLU A 200 33.45 26.41 14.32
N SER A 201 34.18 25.40 14.81
CA SER A 201 35.47 25.62 15.42
C SER A 201 36.34 26.19 14.32
N GLU A 202 36.69 27.47 14.42
CA GLU A 202 37.78 28.06 13.66
C GLU A 202 38.94 27.06 13.69
N GLU A 203 39.25 26.46 12.54
CA GLU A 203 40.52 25.76 12.32
C GLU A 203 41.61 26.80 12.53
N LYS A 204 42.10 26.87 13.78
CA LYS A 204 43.31 27.61 14.09
C LYS A 204 44.46 26.88 13.43
N THR A 205 45.06 27.64 12.51
CA THR A 205 46.22 27.37 11.67
C THR A 205 47.39 26.76 12.43
#